data_AF-A0A0J6W790-F1
#
_entry.id   AF-A0A0J6W790-F1
#
_cell.length_a   1.000
_cell.length_b   1.000
_cell.length_c   1.000
_cell.angle_alpha   90.00
_cell.angle_beta   90.00
_cell.angle_gamma   90.00
#
_symmetry.space_group_name_H-M   'P 1'
#
loop_
_entity.id
_entity.type
_entity.pdbx_description
1 polymer ?
#
loop_
_entity_poly.entity_id
_entity_poly.type
_entity_poly.pdbx_seq_one_letter_code
_entity_poly.pdbx_strand_id
1 'polypeptide(L)'
;MGTNGEASAPVLEPAPLAGPSATLRERLDDPRVADALNTLLEHADLLAVLVTGLDGFVRRGDDITANLTSALGELKGQSVELGQLSSSLAQLSGGLVHAAPAITTLLNSPLTDPQGAEVIAALGDAMVSARTSVPPAPRGVRGLWKTLRGAAKDPDVARGVAYLLEVARVFGRRV
;
A
#
# COMPACT_ATOMS: atom_id res chain seq x y z
N MET A 1 74.45 -76.84 38.26
CA MET A 1 74.18 -76.35 36.89
C MET A 1 72.68 -76.47 36.65
N GLY A 2 72.06 -75.41 36.12
CA GLY A 2 70.63 -75.27 35.81
C GLY A 2 69.83 -74.62 36.95
N THR A 3 69.74 -73.28 37.09
CA THR A 3 68.97 -72.26 36.33
C THR A 3 67.46 -72.51 36.29
N ASN A 4 66.70 -71.65 36.97
CA ASN A 4 65.42 -71.00 36.57
C ASN A 4 64.95 -70.19 37.80
N GLY A 5 64.82 -68.87 37.81
CA GLY A 5 64.47 -67.98 36.71
C GLY A 5 63.02 -67.52 36.89
N GLU A 6 62.85 -66.44 37.65
CA GLU A 6 61.76 -65.45 37.75
C GLU A 6 60.35 -65.75 37.22
N ALA A 7 59.34 -65.35 38.00
CA ALA A 7 58.33 -64.39 37.54
C ALA A 7 57.48 -63.89 38.73
N SER A 8 57.86 -62.75 39.32
CA SER A 8 56.92 -61.93 40.08
C SER A 8 55.93 -61.31 39.11
N ALA A 9 54.65 -61.70 39.21
CA ALA A 9 53.59 -61.09 38.43
C ALA A 9 53.47 -59.59 38.80
N PRO A 10 53.43 -58.66 37.83
CA PRO A 10 53.17 -57.27 38.13
C PRO A 10 51.71 -57.13 38.57
N VAL A 11 51.50 -56.65 39.79
CA VAL A 11 50.21 -56.11 40.21
C VAL A 11 49.96 -54.90 39.33
N LEU A 12 49.06 -55.05 38.35
CA LEU A 12 48.56 -53.93 37.56
C LEU A 12 47.79 -53.01 38.52
N GLU A 13 48.46 -51.95 38.97
CA GLU A 13 47.83 -50.81 39.61
C GLU A 13 46.82 -50.23 38.61
N PRO A 14 45.51 -50.24 38.88
CA PRO A 14 44.55 -49.66 37.95
C PRO A 14 44.83 -48.17 37.85
N ALA A 15 45.10 -47.69 36.63
CA ALA A 15 45.31 -46.28 36.33
C ALA A 15 44.21 -45.43 37.00
N PRO A 16 44.55 -44.26 37.57
CA PRO A 16 43.56 -43.41 38.20
C PRO A 16 42.48 -43.10 37.16
N LEU A 17 41.23 -43.25 37.58
CA LEU A 17 40.04 -42.96 36.78
C LEU A 17 39.96 -41.46 36.46
N ALA A 18 40.97 -40.84 35.85
CA ALA A 18 40.92 -39.45 35.41
C ALA A 18 40.13 -39.39 34.09
N GLY A 19 38.84 -39.71 34.18
CA GLY A 19 37.89 -39.64 33.09
C GLY A 19 36.71 -38.76 33.46
N PRO A 20 35.92 -38.29 32.47
CA PRO A 20 34.74 -37.44 32.69
C PRO A 20 33.78 -37.99 33.75
N SER A 21 33.70 -39.32 33.86
CA SER A 21 32.86 -40.04 34.84
C SER A 21 33.34 -39.91 36.28
N ALA A 22 34.64 -39.75 36.54
CA ALA A 22 35.14 -39.56 37.89
C ALA A 22 34.93 -38.12 38.38
N THR A 23 35.11 -37.14 37.49
CA THR A 23 34.79 -35.74 37.79
C THR A 23 33.29 -35.55 38.03
N LEU A 24 32.44 -36.30 37.32
CA LEU A 24 31.00 -36.37 37.60
C LEU A 24 30.71 -37.01 38.96
N ARG A 25 31.40 -38.10 39.30
CA ARG A 25 31.29 -38.74 40.63
C ARG A 25 31.65 -37.80 41.77
N GLU A 26 32.75 -37.08 41.65
CA GLU A 26 33.19 -36.10 42.65
C GLU A 26 32.19 -34.94 42.81
N ARG A 27 31.49 -34.55 41.73
CA ARG A 27 30.39 -33.57 41.79
C ARG A 27 29.08 -34.15 42.33
N LEU A 28 28.84 -35.45 42.16
CA LEU A 28 27.68 -36.16 42.71
C LEU A 28 27.81 -36.43 44.21
N ASP A 29 29.04 -36.41 44.74
CA ASP A 29 29.29 -36.48 46.19
C ASP A 29 28.83 -35.18 46.93
N ASP A 30 28.54 -34.08 46.22
CA ASP A 30 27.91 -32.89 46.79
C ASP A 30 26.40 -33.12 46.96
N PRO A 31 25.86 -33.09 48.20
CA PRO A 31 24.44 -33.35 48.46
C PRO A 31 23.51 -32.38 47.72
N ARG A 32 23.92 -31.13 47.48
CA ARG A 32 23.08 -30.16 46.75
C ARG A 32 22.94 -30.50 45.27
N VAL A 33 24.00 -31.03 44.68
CA VAL A 33 24.02 -31.45 43.27
C VAL A 33 23.22 -32.73 43.10
N ALA A 34 23.35 -33.67 44.03
CA ALA A 34 22.55 -34.90 44.07
C ALA A 34 21.04 -34.60 44.20
N ASP A 35 20.65 -33.70 45.11
CA ASP A 35 19.24 -33.32 45.29
C ASP A 35 18.65 -32.61 44.06
N ALA A 36 19.42 -31.70 43.43
CA ALA A 36 18.99 -31.01 42.21
C ALA A 36 18.82 -31.98 41.03
N LEU A 37 19.73 -32.94 40.88
CA LEU A 37 19.61 -33.99 39.87
C LEU A 37 18.47 -34.94 40.16
N ASN A 38 18.25 -35.31 41.42
CA ASN A 38 17.11 -36.13 41.81
C ASN A 38 15.78 -35.42 41.51
N THR A 39 15.69 -34.13 41.79
CA THR A 39 14.51 -33.30 41.46
C THR A 39 14.29 -33.21 39.95
N LEU A 40 15.35 -33.02 39.15
CA LEU A 40 15.25 -33.02 37.68
C LEU A 40 14.84 -34.39 37.12
N LEU A 41 15.33 -35.48 37.71
CA LEU A 41 14.97 -36.84 37.34
C LEU A 41 13.52 -37.18 37.72
N GLU A 42 13.05 -36.72 38.88
CA GLU A 42 11.64 -36.86 39.31
C GLU A 42 10.66 -36.14 38.36
N HIS A 43 11.10 -35.04 37.75
CA HIS A 43 10.30 -34.26 36.82
C HIS A 43 10.75 -34.44 35.36
N ALA A 44 11.46 -35.53 35.04
CA ALA A 44 11.99 -35.79 33.70
C ALA A 44 10.88 -35.86 32.62
N ASP A 45 9.69 -36.32 32.98
CA ASP A 45 8.53 -36.37 32.09
C ASP A 45 8.02 -34.95 31.73
N LEU A 46 7.99 -34.04 32.70
CA LEU A 46 7.67 -32.63 32.46
C LEU A 46 8.72 -31.95 31.57
N LEU A 47 9.99 -32.31 31.72
CA LEU A 47 11.05 -31.82 30.85
C LEU A 47 10.87 -32.32 29.41
N ALA A 48 10.47 -33.58 29.22
CA ALA A 48 10.19 -34.12 27.90
C ALA A 48 9.01 -33.40 27.22
N VAL A 49 7.94 -33.12 27.97
CA VAL A 49 6.79 -32.34 27.49
C VAL A 49 7.18 -30.90 27.16
N LEU A 50 8.00 -30.26 28.01
CA LEU A 50 8.49 -28.89 27.77
C LEU A 50 9.38 -28.81 26.53
N VAL A 51 10.28 -29.78 26.34
CA VAL A 51 11.16 -29.84 25.16
C VAL A 51 10.34 -30.04 23.89
N THR A 52 9.34 -30.94 23.94
CA THR A 52 8.43 -31.17 22.80
C THR A 52 7.57 -29.95 22.51
N GLY A 53 7.05 -29.29 23.55
CA GLY A 53 6.27 -28.06 23.43
C GLY A 53 7.10 -26.89 22.90
N LEU A 54 8.36 -26.79 23.33
CA LEU A 54 9.30 -25.78 22.84
C LEU A 54 9.69 -26.02 21.38
N ASP A 55 9.91 -27.26 20.94
CA ASP A 55 10.15 -27.57 19.53
C ASP A 55 8.93 -27.17 18.66
N GLY A 56 7.72 -27.46 19.15
CA GLY A 56 6.48 -27.02 18.51
C GLY A 56 6.33 -25.49 18.46
N PHE A 57 6.69 -24.80 19.55
CA PHE A 57 6.65 -23.33 19.61
C PHE A 57 7.70 -22.69 18.71
N VAL A 58 8.92 -23.21 18.66
CA VAL A 58 9.99 -22.70 17.78
C VAL A 58 9.61 -22.89 16.32
N ARG A 59 9.16 -24.08 15.93
CA ARG A 59 8.68 -24.35 14.56
C ARG A 59 7.54 -23.43 14.13
N ARG A 60 6.66 -23.06 15.06
CA ARG A 60 5.49 -22.22 14.77
C ARG A 60 5.73 -20.73 15.02
N GLY A 61 6.77 -20.38 15.76
CA GLY A 61 7.14 -19.01 16.12
C GLY A 61 7.52 -18.18 14.90
N ASP A 62 8.15 -18.82 13.91
CA ASP A 62 8.47 -18.18 12.62
C ASP A 62 7.19 -17.76 11.88
N ASP A 63 6.21 -18.66 11.79
CA ASP A 63 4.92 -18.36 11.17
C ASP A 63 4.14 -17.28 11.93
N ILE A 64 4.11 -17.35 13.26
CA ILE A 64 3.42 -16.35 14.11
C ILE A 64 4.06 -14.97 13.92
N THR A 65 5.39 -14.91 13.90
CA THR A 65 6.14 -13.66 13.72
C THR A 65 5.92 -13.07 12.33
N ALA A 66 5.91 -13.92 11.28
CA ALA A 66 5.61 -13.49 9.92
C ALA A 66 4.19 -12.92 9.80
N ASN A 67 3.19 -13.60 10.37
CA ASN A 67 1.80 -13.14 10.34
C ASN A 67 1.62 -11.82 11.13
N LEU A 68 2.26 -11.68 12.30
CA LEU A 68 2.19 -10.44 13.08
C LEU A 68 2.86 -9.27 12.35
N THR A 69 4.00 -9.51 11.70
CA THR A 69 4.71 -8.50 10.90
C THR A 69 3.90 -8.08 9.68
N SER A 70 3.24 -9.04 9.02
CA SER A 70 2.31 -8.76 7.91
C SER A 70 1.15 -7.90 8.38
N ALA A 71 0.47 -8.30 9.45
CA ALA A 71 -0.66 -7.55 10.02
C ALA A 71 -0.26 -6.12 10.42
N LEU A 72 0.93 -5.94 11.02
CA LEU A 72 1.44 -4.62 11.37
C LEU A 72 1.79 -3.79 10.12
N GLY A 73 2.34 -4.44 9.09
CA GLY A 73 2.61 -3.83 7.79
C GLY A 73 1.33 -3.36 7.09
N GLU A 74 0.29 -4.19 7.09
CA GLU A 74 -1.03 -3.89 6.54
C GLU A 74 -1.70 -2.72 7.28
N LEU A 75 -1.67 -2.71 8.61
CA LEU A 75 -2.21 -1.62 9.43
C LEU A 75 -1.46 -0.29 9.17
N LYS A 76 -0.14 -0.36 9.04
CA LYS A 76 0.67 0.80 8.66
C LYS A 76 0.36 1.27 7.24
N GLY A 77 0.10 0.35 6.31
CA GLY A 77 -0.34 0.67 4.95
C GLY A 77 -1.67 1.41 4.94
N GLN A 78 -2.68 0.88 5.64
CA GLN A 78 -4.00 1.51 5.76
C GLN A 78 -3.96 2.90 6.40
N SER A 79 -3.15 3.08 7.44
CA SER A 79 -2.99 4.40 8.09
C SER A 79 -2.34 5.44 7.16
N VAL A 80 -1.37 5.03 6.33
CA VAL A 80 -0.79 5.91 5.29
C VAL A 80 -1.84 6.26 4.24
N GLU A 81 -2.65 5.30 3.79
CA GLU A 81 -3.72 5.52 2.82
C GLU A 81 -4.79 6.48 3.35
N LEU A 82 -5.25 6.30 4.60
CA LEU A 82 -6.15 7.25 5.27
C LEU A 82 -5.53 8.65 5.41
N GLY A 83 -4.23 8.73 5.69
CA GLY A 83 -3.48 9.99 5.71
C GLY A 83 -3.47 10.69 4.34
N GLN A 84 -3.25 9.93 3.25
CA GLN A 84 -3.28 10.47 1.90
C GLN A 84 -4.69 10.91 1.47
N LEU A 85 -5.72 10.11 1.78
CA LEU A 85 -7.11 10.45 1.50
C LEU A 85 -7.55 11.71 2.25
N SER A 86 -7.22 11.82 3.54
CA SER A 86 -7.52 13.03 4.33
C SER A 86 -6.77 14.26 3.81
N SER A 87 -5.51 14.11 3.40
CA SER A 87 -4.75 15.21 2.77
C SER A 87 -5.37 15.64 1.43
N SER A 88 -5.83 14.70 0.61
CA SER A 88 -6.49 14.97 -0.67
C SER A 88 -7.82 15.67 -0.44
N LEU A 89 -8.60 15.23 0.54
CA LEU A 89 -9.85 15.88 0.94
C LEU A 89 -9.61 17.28 1.50
N ALA A 90 -8.55 17.49 2.28
CA ALA A 90 -8.16 18.81 2.80
C ALA A 90 -7.70 19.76 1.68
N GLN A 91 -6.99 19.24 0.66
CA GLN A 91 -6.61 20.02 -0.52
C GLN A 91 -7.83 20.38 -1.37
N LEU A 92 -8.73 19.42 -1.58
CA LEU A 92 -9.97 19.66 -2.32
C LEU A 92 -10.88 20.64 -1.59
N SER A 93 -11.01 20.51 -0.26
CA SER A 93 -11.79 21.43 0.56
C SER A 93 -11.16 22.82 0.61
N GLY A 94 -9.83 22.93 0.70
CA GLY A 94 -9.11 24.19 0.60
C GLY A 94 -9.31 24.86 -0.76
N GLY A 95 -9.17 24.10 -1.85
CA GLY A 95 -9.43 24.58 -3.21
C GLY A 95 -10.89 24.99 -3.41
N LEU A 96 -11.83 24.23 -2.85
CA LEU A 96 -13.25 24.53 -2.91
C LEU A 96 -13.61 25.76 -2.06
N VAL A 97 -13.00 25.97 -0.89
CA VAL A 97 -13.20 27.19 -0.09
C VAL A 97 -12.70 28.43 -0.83
N HIS A 98 -11.58 28.32 -1.54
CA HIS A 98 -11.08 29.40 -2.39
C HIS A 98 -11.91 29.62 -3.65
N ALA A 99 -12.48 28.56 -4.23
CA ALA A 99 -13.37 28.63 -5.40
C ALA A 99 -14.83 28.92 -5.03
N ALA A 100 -15.23 28.78 -3.77
CA ALA A 100 -16.60 28.95 -3.30
C ALA A 100 -17.21 30.32 -3.66
N PRO A 101 -16.48 31.44 -3.60
CA PRO A 101 -16.99 32.73 -4.06
C PRO A 101 -17.26 32.75 -5.57
N ALA A 102 -16.41 32.11 -6.38
CA ALA A 102 -16.62 32.01 -7.83
C ALA A 102 -17.80 31.07 -8.16
N ILE A 103 -17.90 29.94 -7.46
CA ILE A 103 -18.99 28.98 -7.62
C ILE A 103 -20.31 29.60 -7.17
N THR A 104 -20.37 30.30 -6.02
CA THR A 104 -21.57 31.00 -5.58
C THR A 104 -21.93 32.15 -6.51
N THR A 105 -20.94 32.83 -7.10
CA THR A 105 -21.18 33.87 -8.12
C THR A 105 -21.82 33.25 -9.37
N LEU A 106 -21.32 32.10 -9.84
CA LEU A 106 -21.90 31.38 -10.98
C LEU A 106 -23.30 30.84 -10.67
N LEU A 107 -23.51 30.25 -9.48
CA LEU A 107 -24.80 29.72 -9.02
C LEU A 107 -25.85 30.82 -8.86
N ASN A 108 -25.45 32.01 -8.44
CA ASN A 108 -26.33 33.18 -8.34
C ASN A 108 -26.34 34.03 -9.63
N SER A 109 -25.64 33.59 -10.68
CA SER A 109 -25.60 34.28 -11.97
C SER A 109 -26.79 33.88 -12.85
N PRO A 110 -27.12 34.67 -13.88
CA PRO A 110 -28.14 34.31 -14.87
C PRO A 110 -27.84 33.01 -15.64
N LEU A 111 -26.66 32.39 -15.47
CA LEU A 111 -26.36 31.06 -16.05
C LEU A 111 -27.14 29.93 -15.37
N THR A 112 -27.58 30.13 -14.13
CA THR A 112 -28.34 29.13 -13.35
C THR A 112 -29.85 29.34 -13.45
N ASP A 113 -30.27 30.48 -14.01
CA ASP A 113 -31.67 30.75 -14.32
C ASP A 113 -32.13 29.86 -15.50
N PRO A 114 -33.43 29.49 -15.62
CA PRO A 114 -33.91 28.58 -16.66
C PRO A 114 -33.49 29.01 -18.07
N GLN A 115 -33.51 30.31 -18.35
CA GLN A 115 -33.10 30.87 -19.64
C GLN A 115 -31.60 30.72 -19.92
N GLY A 116 -30.74 30.86 -18.90
CA GLY A 116 -29.30 30.66 -19.05
C GLY A 116 -28.93 29.18 -19.22
N ALA A 117 -29.60 28.32 -18.45
CA ALA A 117 -29.44 26.88 -18.56
C ALA A 117 -29.84 26.36 -19.95
N GLU A 118 -30.91 26.90 -20.54
CA GLU A 118 -31.33 26.59 -21.92
C GLU A 118 -30.26 26.96 -22.96
N VAL A 119 -29.61 28.13 -22.83
CA VAL A 119 -28.54 28.55 -23.74
C VAL A 119 -27.32 27.64 -23.62
N ILE A 120 -26.94 27.26 -22.39
CA ILE A 120 -25.83 26.32 -22.15
C ILE A 120 -26.15 24.94 -22.71
N ALA A 121 -27.38 24.45 -22.51
CA ALA A 121 -27.84 23.17 -23.04
C ALA A 121 -27.85 23.18 -24.57
N ALA A 122 -28.39 24.23 -25.20
CA ALA A 122 -28.39 24.39 -26.66
C ALA A 122 -26.98 24.46 -27.24
N LEU A 123 -26.05 25.16 -26.57
CA LEU A 123 -24.64 25.20 -26.95
C LEU A 123 -23.99 23.81 -26.83
N GLY A 124 -24.23 23.10 -25.74
CA GLY A 124 -23.71 21.75 -25.52
C GLY A 124 -24.22 20.76 -26.57
N ASP A 125 -25.52 20.80 -26.87
CA ASP A 125 -26.14 19.98 -27.89
C ASP A 125 -25.59 20.28 -29.29
N ALA A 126 -25.41 21.56 -29.63
CA ALA A 126 -24.80 21.97 -30.88
C ALA A 126 -23.34 21.49 -31.00
N MET A 127 -22.54 21.57 -29.93
CA MET A 127 -21.15 21.07 -29.92
C MET A 127 -21.08 19.55 -30.10
N VAL A 128 -21.97 18.82 -29.43
CA VAL A 128 -22.04 17.36 -29.53
C VAL A 128 -22.50 16.93 -30.92
N SER A 129 -23.52 17.59 -31.47
CA SER A 129 -24.05 17.34 -32.81
C SER A 129 -23.07 17.74 -33.92
N ALA A 130 -22.25 18.77 -33.70
CA ALA A 130 -21.19 19.14 -34.63
C ALA A 130 -20.12 18.04 -34.71
N ARG A 131 -19.74 17.41 -33.59
CA ARG A 131 -18.70 16.37 -33.60
C ARG A 131 -19.01 15.19 -34.52
N THR A 132 -20.29 14.86 -34.68
CA THR A 132 -20.76 13.76 -35.53
C THR A 132 -21.00 14.19 -36.97
N SER A 133 -21.15 15.49 -37.21
CA SER A 133 -21.56 16.05 -38.50
C SER A 133 -20.43 16.78 -39.23
N VAL A 134 -19.29 17.04 -38.59
CA VAL A 134 -18.14 17.71 -39.20
C VAL A 134 -17.45 16.76 -40.20
N PRO A 135 -17.50 17.06 -41.52
CA PRO A 135 -16.76 16.26 -42.50
C PRO A 135 -15.24 16.45 -42.32
N PRO A 136 -14.42 15.49 -42.79
CA PRO A 136 -12.97 15.60 -42.70
C PRO A 136 -12.45 16.89 -43.36
N ALA A 137 -11.42 17.49 -42.76
CA ALA A 137 -10.90 18.79 -43.17
C ALA A 137 -10.53 18.82 -44.67
N PRO A 138 -10.96 19.84 -45.43
CA PRO A 138 -10.64 19.94 -46.85
C PRO A 138 -9.13 20.12 -47.04
N ARG A 139 -8.56 19.37 -47.99
CA ARG A 139 -7.12 19.44 -48.27
C ARG A 139 -6.78 20.72 -49.05
N GLY A 140 -5.91 21.55 -48.47
CA GLY A 140 -5.34 22.75 -49.08
C GLY A 140 -6.12 24.05 -48.87
N VAL A 141 -5.42 25.18 -48.97
CA VAL A 141 -5.93 26.54 -48.68
C VAL A 141 -7.13 26.95 -49.55
N ARG A 142 -7.19 26.48 -50.81
CA ARG A 142 -8.32 26.75 -51.72
C ARG A 142 -9.58 25.97 -51.34
N GLY A 143 -9.43 24.74 -50.82
CA GLY A 143 -10.54 23.92 -50.33
C GLY A 143 -11.18 24.54 -49.10
N LEU A 144 -10.36 24.99 -48.15
CA LEU A 144 -10.80 25.71 -46.95
C LEU A 144 -11.53 27.01 -47.28
N TRP A 145 -11.03 27.80 -48.25
CA TRP A 145 -11.71 29.03 -48.69
C TRP A 145 -13.08 28.75 -49.33
N LYS A 146 -13.23 27.63 -50.04
CA LYS A 146 -14.51 27.24 -50.66
C LYS A 146 -15.51 26.76 -49.61
N THR A 147 -15.09 26.00 -48.61
CA THR A 147 -15.97 25.55 -47.52
C THR A 147 -16.40 26.71 -46.64
N LEU A 148 -15.51 27.65 -46.33
CA LEU A 148 -15.85 28.87 -45.58
C LEU A 148 -16.83 29.76 -46.35
N ARG A 149 -16.60 29.99 -47.65
CA ARG A 149 -17.52 30.78 -48.48
C ARG A 149 -18.86 30.07 -48.70
N GLY A 150 -18.86 28.74 -48.72
CA GLY A 150 -20.08 27.92 -48.79
C GLY A 150 -20.90 28.00 -47.50
N ALA A 151 -20.24 27.81 -46.35
CA ALA A 151 -20.87 27.94 -45.03
C ALA A 151 -21.41 29.36 -44.79
N ALA A 152 -20.72 30.40 -45.25
CA ALA A 152 -21.18 31.79 -45.13
C ALA A 152 -22.44 32.10 -45.97
N LYS A 153 -22.82 31.24 -46.93
CA LYS A 153 -24.08 31.37 -47.69
C LYS A 153 -25.27 30.71 -46.98
N ASP A 154 -25.01 29.93 -45.93
CA ASP A 154 -26.03 29.27 -45.15
C ASP A 154 -26.76 30.30 -44.26
N PRO A 155 -28.10 30.42 -44.36
CA PRO A 155 -28.87 31.35 -43.54
C PRO A 155 -28.77 31.06 -42.04
N ASP A 156 -28.52 29.81 -41.62
CA ASP A 156 -28.33 29.45 -40.21
C ASP A 156 -26.98 29.93 -39.68
N VAL A 157 -25.92 29.81 -40.48
CA VAL A 157 -24.58 30.32 -40.13
C VAL A 157 -24.59 31.84 -40.02
N ALA A 158 -25.25 32.53 -40.96
CA ALA A 158 -25.39 33.99 -40.92
C ALA A 158 -26.13 34.46 -39.66
N ARG A 159 -27.20 33.75 -39.24
CA ARG A 159 -27.92 34.02 -37.99
C ARG A 159 -27.06 33.80 -36.75
N GLY A 160 -26.29 32.71 -36.69
CA GLY A 160 -25.36 32.45 -35.58
C GLY A 160 -24.26 33.51 -35.45
N VAL A 161 -23.68 33.93 -36.58
CA VAL A 161 -22.67 35.01 -36.59
C VAL A 161 -23.27 36.35 -36.17
N ALA A 162 -24.50 36.67 -36.64
CA ALA A 162 -25.20 37.89 -36.22
C ALA A 162 -25.48 37.89 -34.71
N TYR A 163 -25.89 36.75 -34.14
CA TYR A 163 -26.07 36.60 -32.70
C TYR A 163 -24.76 36.84 -31.92
N LEU A 164 -23.65 36.25 -32.36
CA LEU A 164 -22.33 36.46 -31.74
C LEU A 164 -21.89 37.93 -31.77
N LEU A 165 -22.13 38.62 -32.88
CA LEU A 165 -21.85 40.05 -33.00
C LEU A 165 -22.70 40.88 -32.02
N GLU A 166 -23.98 40.53 -31.84
CA GLU A 166 -24.85 41.23 -30.89
C GLU A 166 -24.46 40.94 -29.44
N VAL A 167 -24.09 39.71 -29.10
CA VAL A 167 -23.53 39.35 -27.77
C VAL A 167 -22.27 40.15 -27.49
N ALA A 168 -21.33 40.22 -28.45
CA ALA A 168 -20.11 41.02 -28.32
C ALA A 168 -20.42 42.50 -28.12
N ARG A 169 -21.41 43.04 -28.83
CA ARG A 169 -21.86 44.43 -28.70
C ARG A 169 -22.51 44.72 -27.34
N VAL A 170 -23.33 43.80 -26.82
CA VAL A 170 -23.94 43.94 -25.49
C VAL A 170 -22.87 43.86 -24.40
N PHE A 171 -21.94 42.93 -24.53
CA PHE A 171 -20.84 42.76 -23.59
C PHE A 171 -19.93 43.99 -23.53
N GLY A 172 -19.48 44.49 -24.69
CA GLY A 172 -18.61 45.68 -24.78
C GLY A 172 -19.26 46.99 -24.35
N ARG A 173 -20.59 47.03 -24.14
CA ARG A 173 -21.27 48.17 -23.51
C ARG A 173 -21.28 48.10 -21.99
N ARG A 174 -21.04 46.92 -21.41
CA ARG A 174 -21.12 46.66 -19.96
C ARG A 174 -19.74 46.63 -19.27
N VAL A 175 -18.67 46.44 -20.04
CA VAL A 175 -17.26 46.48 -19.60
C VAL A 175 -16.67 47.83 -19.97
#